data_AF-A0A554VY24-F1
#
_entry.id   AF-A0A554VY24-F1
#
_cell.length_a   1.000
_cell.length_b   1.000
_cell.length_c   1.000
_cell.angle_alpha   90.00
_cell.angle_beta   90.00
_cell.angle_gamma   90.00
#
_symmetry.space_group_name_H-M   'P 1'
#
loop_
_entity.id
_entity.type
_entity.pdbx_description
1 polymer ?
#
loop_
_entity_poly.entity_id
_entity_poly.type
_entity_poly.pdbx_seq_one_letter_code
_entity_poly.pdbx_strand_id
1 'polypeptide(L)'
;MSTVESLVGDWLPLPDVAQLLDVSITKVHGLLDERALAALRVGERRIRSVPAAFIQDGHAVESLKGTIVVLADAGYSDEELITWLFTPDESLRGRPIDALREGRKTEIRRRAQSLAW
;
A
#
# COMPACT_ATOMS: atom_id res chain seq x y z
N MET A 1 -0.27 19.19 -5.22
CA MET A 1 -0.48 17.83 -4.67
C MET A 1 -1.23 17.02 -5.70
N SER A 2 -0.83 15.78 -5.93
CA SER A 2 -1.61 14.87 -6.79
C SER A 2 -2.89 14.42 -6.07
N THR A 3 -3.88 13.94 -6.84
CA THR A 3 -5.12 13.38 -6.27
C THR A 3 -4.83 12.23 -5.32
N VAL A 4 -3.83 11.40 -5.64
CA VAL A 4 -3.42 10.25 -4.83
C VAL A 4 -2.78 10.66 -3.51
N GLU A 5 -1.99 11.75 -3.50
CA GLU A 5 -1.39 12.26 -2.27
C GLU A 5 -2.46 12.68 -1.26
N SER A 6 -3.50 13.35 -1.76
CA SER A 6 -4.62 13.81 -0.93
C SER A 6 -5.49 12.65 -0.42
N LEU A 7 -5.65 11.59 -1.23
CA LEU A 7 -6.41 10.40 -0.87
C LEU A 7 -5.73 9.58 0.25
N VAL A 8 -4.40 9.44 0.17
CA VAL A 8 -3.62 8.67 1.14
C VAL A 8 -3.44 9.42 2.46
N GLY A 9 -3.25 10.73 2.40
CA GLY A 9 -2.96 11.57 3.57
C GLY A 9 -1.49 11.49 3.96
N ASP A 10 -1.11 10.45 4.70
CA ASP A 10 0.22 10.35 5.31
C ASP A 10 1.18 9.46 4.50
N TRP A 11 2.37 10.00 4.24
CA TRP A 11 3.44 9.36 3.47
C TRP A 11 4.75 9.33 4.26
N LEU A 12 5.46 8.21 4.17
CA LEU A 12 6.74 7.97 4.81
C LEU A 12 7.85 7.83 3.77
N PRO A 13 8.88 8.69 3.76
CA PRO A 13 10.11 8.44 3.04
C PRO A 13 10.71 7.08 3.39
N LEU A 14 11.39 6.42 2.45
CA LEU A 14 11.97 5.10 2.70
C LEU A 14 12.90 5.01 3.93
N PRO A 15 13.73 6.03 4.25
CA PRO A 15 14.51 6.03 5.49
C PRO A 15 13.69 6.02 6.77
N ASP A 16 12.50 6.60 6.77
CA ASP A 16 11.60 6.63 7.93
C ASP A 16 10.89 5.29 8.07
N VAL A 17 10.52 4.66 6.95
CA VAL A 17 10.03 3.27 6.93
C VAL A 17 11.08 2.32 7.50
N ALA A 18 12.35 2.50 7.13
CA ALA A 18 13.46 1.68 7.63
C ALA A 18 13.59 1.78 9.16
N GLN A 19 13.51 3.00 9.71
CA GLN A 19 13.52 3.24 11.15
C GLN A 19 12.32 2.62 11.86
N LEU A 20 11.11 2.80 11.32
CA LEU A 20 9.88 2.28 11.92
C LEU A 20 9.81 0.75 11.96
N LEU A 21 10.42 0.10 10.95
CA LEU A 21 10.49 -1.35 10.86
C LEU A 21 11.72 -1.93 11.57
N ASP A 22 12.62 -1.10 12.09
CA ASP A 22 13.93 -1.49 12.63
C ASP A 22 14.74 -2.37 11.66
N VAL A 23 14.80 -1.95 10.38
CA VAL A 23 15.54 -2.66 9.31
C VAL A 23 16.41 -1.72 8.51
N SER A 24 17.33 -2.28 7.71
CA SER A 24 18.14 -1.49 6.78
C SER A 24 17.31 -0.91 5.62
N ILE A 25 17.75 0.20 5.05
CA ILE A 25 17.15 0.78 3.84
C ILE A 25 17.11 -0.22 2.68
N THR A 26 18.15 -1.05 2.55
CA THR A 26 18.23 -2.12 1.54
C THR A 26 17.10 -3.13 1.73
N LYS A 27 16.74 -3.47 2.98
CA LYS A 27 15.61 -4.36 3.26
C LYS A 27 14.29 -3.71 2.85
N VAL A 28 14.12 -2.40 3.05
CA VAL A 28 12.93 -1.67 2.56
C VAL A 28 12.83 -1.72 1.03
N HIS A 29 13.95 -1.55 0.31
CA HIS A 29 13.97 -1.75 -1.15
C HIS A 29 13.55 -3.18 -1.52
N GLY A 30 14.07 -4.20 -0.84
CA GLY A 30 13.65 -5.59 -1.04
C GLY A 30 12.15 -5.81 -0.79
N LEU A 31 11.56 -5.15 0.21
CA LEU A 31 10.10 -5.22 0.44
C LEU A 31 9.30 -4.63 -0.72
N LEU A 32 9.82 -3.61 -1.41
CA LEU A 32 9.17 -3.04 -2.61
C LEU A 32 9.32 -4.00 -3.80
N ASP A 33 10.51 -4.57 -3.99
CA ASP A 33 10.78 -5.52 -5.07
C ASP A 33 9.96 -6.81 -4.91
N GLU A 34 9.78 -7.28 -3.68
CA GLU A 34 8.95 -8.45 -3.34
C GLU A 34 7.43 -8.15 -3.30
N ARG A 35 7.00 -6.94 -3.69
CA ARG A 35 5.61 -6.49 -3.62
C ARG A 35 4.99 -6.58 -2.22
N ALA A 36 5.81 -6.56 -1.17
CA ALA A 36 5.34 -6.48 0.21
C ALA A 36 4.92 -5.05 0.58
N LEU A 37 5.48 -4.05 -0.10
CA LEU A 37 5.10 -2.64 -0.04
C LEU A 37 4.99 -2.08 -1.47
N ALA A 38 4.38 -0.90 -1.60
CA ALA A 38 4.42 -0.09 -2.82
C ALA A 38 4.73 1.37 -2.47
N ALA A 39 5.35 2.09 -3.40
CA ALA A 39 5.82 3.46 -3.16
C ALA A 39 5.61 4.35 -4.38
N LEU A 40 5.30 5.62 -4.14
CA LEU A 40 5.23 6.65 -5.17
C LEU A 40 6.22 7.77 -4.91
N ARG A 41 6.47 8.58 -5.92
CA ARG A 41 7.22 9.83 -5.75
C ARG A 41 6.23 10.95 -5.44
N VAL A 42 6.29 11.46 -4.22
CA VAL A 42 5.32 12.44 -3.71
C VAL A 42 5.96 13.76 -3.30
N GLY A 43 5.16 14.82 -3.26
CA GLY A 43 5.55 16.19 -2.93
C GLY A 43 6.37 16.87 -4.04
N GLU A 44 6.68 18.15 -3.84
CA GLU A 44 7.41 18.97 -4.82
C GLU A 44 8.79 18.37 -5.17
N ARG A 45 9.46 17.79 -4.17
CA ARG A 45 10.78 17.15 -4.32
C ARG A 45 10.71 15.73 -4.88
N ARG A 46 9.50 15.22 -5.18
CA ARG A 46 9.26 13.88 -5.76
C ARG A 46 9.97 12.76 -4.98
N ILE A 47 9.88 12.81 -3.65
CA ILE A 47 10.55 11.87 -2.74
C ILE A 47 9.83 10.53 -2.82
N ARG A 48 10.58 9.44 -3.03
CA ARG A 48 10.02 8.08 -3.04
C ARG A 48 9.56 7.71 -1.63
N SER A 49 8.26 7.52 -1.47
CA SER A 49 7.60 7.37 -0.18
C SER A 49 6.53 6.29 -0.23
N VAL A 50 6.29 5.65 0.91
CA VAL A 50 5.29 4.61 1.13
C VAL A 50 4.13 5.20 1.94
N PRO A 51 2.87 4.84 1.66
CA PRO A 51 1.76 5.22 2.52
C PRO A 51 1.96 4.77 3.98
N ALA A 52 1.79 5.67 4.95
CA ALA A 52 2.02 5.35 6.36
C ALA A 52 1.14 4.19 6.86
N ALA A 53 -0.09 4.08 6.34
CA ALA A 53 -1.03 3.01 6.68
C ALA A 53 -0.58 1.60 6.24
N PHE A 54 0.49 1.46 5.46
CA PHE A 54 1.06 0.15 5.16
C PHE A 54 1.87 -0.43 6.32
N ILE A 55 2.20 0.40 7.32
CA ILE A 55 2.94 0.01 8.51
C ILE A 55 1.99 -0.01 9.70
N GLN A 56 2.06 -1.08 10.49
CA GLN A 56 1.27 -1.28 11.68
C GLN A 56 2.10 -2.04 12.72
N ASP A 57 2.14 -1.51 13.94
CA ASP A 57 2.82 -2.14 15.08
C ASP A 57 4.28 -2.53 14.79
N GLY A 58 5.01 -1.67 14.06
CA GLY A 58 6.41 -1.91 13.68
C GLY A 58 6.62 -2.91 12.53
N HIS A 59 5.55 -3.33 11.85
CA HIS A 59 5.61 -4.32 10.77
C HIS A 59 4.83 -3.83 9.54
N ALA A 60 5.19 -4.32 8.35
CA ALA A 60 4.33 -4.16 7.18
C ALA A 60 3.05 -4.98 7.39
N VAL A 61 1.90 -4.44 6.97
CA VAL A 61 0.61 -5.14 7.06
C VAL A 61 0.69 -6.46 6.30
N GLU A 62 0.63 -7.59 7.01
CA GLU A 62 0.94 -8.92 6.47
C GLU A 62 0.07 -9.27 5.24
N SER A 63 -1.22 -8.94 5.29
CA SER A 63 -2.15 -9.24 4.21
C SER A 63 -1.94 -8.39 2.96
N LEU A 64 -1.19 -7.29 3.04
CA LEU A 64 -0.99 -6.33 1.96
C LEU A 64 -0.29 -6.96 0.76
N LYS A 65 0.78 -7.74 0.99
CA LYS A 65 1.57 -8.38 -0.08
C LYS A 65 0.69 -9.14 -1.08
N GLY A 66 -0.21 -9.98 -0.57
CA GLY A 66 -1.08 -10.79 -1.42
C GLY A 66 -2.05 -9.93 -2.26
N THR A 67 -2.53 -8.82 -1.72
CA THR A 67 -3.40 -7.90 -2.46
C THR A 67 -2.61 -7.11 -3.51
N ILE A 68 -1.40 -6.66 -3.19
CA ILE A 68 -0.52 -5.97 -4.16
C ILE A 68 -0.23 -6.89 -5.35
N VAL A 69 0.14 -8.15 -5.08
CA VAL A 69 0.42 -9.14 -6.14
C VAL A 69 -0.80 -9.31 -7.05
N VAL A 70 -1.99 -9.54 -6.49
CA VAL A 70 -3.20 -9.73 -7.29
C VAL A 70 -3.51 -8.53 -8.18
N LEU A 71 -3.39 -7.30 -7.64
CA LEU A 71 -3.64 -6.09 -8.42
C LEU A 71 -2.57 -5.85 -9.48
N ALA A 72 -1.30 -6.12 -9.16
CA ALA A 72 -0.20 -6.03 -10.13
C ALA A 72 -0.37 -7.06 -11.27
N ASP A 73 -0.80 -8.29 -10.95
CA ASP A 73 -1.10 -9.33 -11.93
C ASP A 73 -2.30 -8.95 -12.82
N ALA A 74 -3.24 -8.17 -12.28
CA ALA A 74 -4.33 -7.53 -13.02
C ALA A 74 -3.89 -6.31 -13.86
N GLY A 75 -2.59 -5.97 -13.87
CA GLY A 75 -2.02 -4.90 -14.67
C GLY A 75 -2.03 -3.51 -14.01
N TYR A 76 -2.39 -3.40 -12.73
CA TYR A 76 -2.40 -2.12 -12.02
C TYR A 76 -0.97 -1.61 -11.82
N SER A 77 -0.76 -0.33 -12.11
CA SER A 77 0.43 0.39 -11.69
C SER A 77 0.46 0.62 -10.17
N ASP A 78 1.63 0.96 -9.62
CA ASP A 78 1.75 1.28 -8.19
C ASP A 78 0.80 2.44 -7.77
N GLU A 79 0.54 3.39 -8.67
CA GLU A 79 -0.37 4.50 -8.41
C GLU A 79 -1.82 4.05 -8.36
N GLU A 80 -2.27 3.23 -9.33
CA GLU A 80 -3.62 2.69 -9.37
C GLU A 80 -3.90 1.74 -8.22
N LEU A 81 -2.94 0.87 -7.89
CA LEU A 81 -2.93 0.01 -6.71
C LEU A 81 -3.18 0.82 -5.43
N ILE A 82 -2.35 1.85 -5.20
CA ILE A 82 -2.45 2.67 -3.99
C ILE A 82 -3.76 3.45 -4.00
N THR A 83 -4.18 3.98 -5.14
CA THR A 83 -5.49 4.62 -5.29
C THR A 83 -6.60 3.66 -4.87
N TRP A 84 -6.59 2.42 -5.37
CA TRP A 84 -7.60 1.42 -5.06
C TRP A 84 -7.63 1.08 -3.57
N LEU A 85 -6.45 0.89 -2.95
CA LEU A 85 -6.33 0.56 -1.53
C LEU A 85 -6.89 1.65 -0.60
N PHE A 86 -6.84 2.92 -1.02
CA PHE A 86 -7.27 4.06 -0.23
C PHE A 86 -8.61 4.66 -0.68
N THR A 87 -9.19 4.20 -1.78
CA THR A 87 -10.53 4.64 -2.21
C THR A 87 -11.58 3.95 -1.35
N PRO A 88 -12.44 4.70 -0.64
CA PRO A 88 -13.58 4.11 0.08
C PRO A 88 -14.51 3.40 -0.90
N ASP A 89 -14.99 2.24 -0.51
CA ASP A 89 -15.96 1.46 -1.28
C ASP A 89 -17.17 1.28 -0.38
N GLU A 90 -18.35 1.78 -0.76
CA GLU A 90 -19.57 1.74 0.09
C GLU A 90 -20.04 0.31 0.41
N SER A 91 -19.65 -0.66 -0.42
CA SER A 91 -19.92 -2.08 -0.16
C SER A 91 -18.88 -2.72 0.76
N LEU A 92 -17.80 -2.00 1.07
CA LEU A 92 -16.92 -2.22 2.21
C LEU A 92 -17.27 -1.22 3.32
N ARG A 93 -17.09 -1.60 4.59
CA ARG A 93 -17.14 -0.61 5.67
C ARG A 93 -15.79 0.13 5.71
N GLY A 94 -15.60 1.09 4.81
CA GLY A 94 -14.39 1.93 4.72
C GLY A 94 -13.48 1.62 3.54
N ARG A 95 -12.18 1.91 3.69
CA ARG A 95 -11.17 1.69 2.63
C ARG A 95 -10.63 0.26 2.68
N PRO A 96 -10.21 -0.34 1.55
CA PRO A 96 -9.56 -1.65 1.56
C PRO A 96 -8.36 -1.74 2.50
N ILE A 97 -7.54 -0.70 2.61
CA ILE A 97 -6.38 -0.68 3.52
C ILE A 97 -6.79 -0.81 4.99
N ASP A 98 -7.87 -0.15 5.41
CA ASP A 98 -8.37 -0.24 6.79
C ASP A 98 -8.84 -1.66 7.10
N ALA A 99 -9.53 -2.30 6.16
CA ALA A 99 -9.94 -3.70 6.27
C ALA A 99 -8.74 -4.66 6.38
N LEU A 100 -7.67 -4.42 5.63
CA LEU A 100 -6.45 -5.23 5.71
C LEU A 100 -5.77 -5.08 7.08
N ARG A 101 -5.71 -3.86 7.60
CA ARG A 101 -5.16 -3.54 8.94
C ARG A 101 -5.94 -4.20 10.08
N GLU A 102 -7.25 -4.38 9.89
CA GLU A 102 -8.13 -5.13 10.79
C GLU A 102 -8.10 -6.66 10.55
N GLY A 103 -7.25 -7.15 9.63
CA GLY A 103 -7.13 -8.58 9.32
C GLY A 103 -8.24 -9.15 8.41
N ARG A 104 -9.15 -8.31 7.90
CA ARG A 104 -10.29 -8.71 7.04
C ARG A 104 -9.87 -8.92 5.57
N LYS A 105 -8.87 -9.77 5.32
CA LYS A 105 -8.24 -9.95 3.99
C LYS A 105 -9.06 -10.72 2.96
N THR A 106 -9.96 -11.60 3.38
CA THR A 106 -10.70 -12.49 2.47
C THR A 106 -11.55 -11.71 1.47
N GLU A 107 -12.34 -10.76 1.97
CA GLU A 107 -13.20 -9.92 1.14
C GLU A 107 -12.39 -9.05 0.17
N ILE A 108 -11.28 -8.49 0.64
CA ILE A 108 -10.40 -7.64 -0.15
C ILE A 108 -9.75 -8.43 -1.29
N ARG A 109 -9.29 -9.65 -1.02
CA ARG A 109 -8.73 -10.54 -2.06
C ARG A 109 -9.76 -10.92 -3.10
N ARG A 110 -10.99 -11.26 -2.69
CA ARG A 110 -12.08 -11.58 -3.62
C ARG A 110 -12.34 -10.43 -4.60
N ARG A 111 -12.33 -9.19 -4.10
CA ARG A 111 -12.52 -7.99 -4.92
C ARG A 111 -11.34 -7.73 -5.84
N ALA A 112 -10.12 -7.80 -5.32
CA ALA A 112 -8.92 -7.66 -6.13
C ALA A 112 -8.91 -8.70 -7.27
N GLN A 113 -9.29 -9.93 -6.98
CA GLN A 113 -9.39 -11.00 -7.98
C GLN A 113 -10.47 -10.73 -9.02
N SER A 114 -11.62 -10.14 -8.66
CA SER A 114 -12.65 -9.80 -9.65
C SER A 114 -12.22 -8.73 -10.66
N LEU A 115 -11.12 -8.03 -10.42
CA LEU A 115 -10.54 -7.03 -11.33
C LEU A 115 -9.53 -7.63 -12.30
N ALA A 116 -9.13 -8.89 -12.10
CA ALA A 116 -8.11 -9.59 -12.90
C ALA A 116 -8.70 -10.40 -14.08
N TRP A 117 -9.98 -10.22 -14.39
CA TRP A 117 -10.74 -10.93 -15.42
C TRP A 117 -11.46 -9.93 -16.33
#